data_AF-A0A317H184-F1
#
_entry.id   AF-A0A317H184-F1
#
_cell.length_a   1.000
_cell.length_b   1.000
_cell.length_c   1.000
_cell.angle_alpha   90.00
_cell.angle_beta   90.00
_cell.angle_gamma   90.00
#
_symmetry.space_group_name_H-M   'P 1'
#
loop_
_entity.id
_entity.type
_entity.pdbx_description
1 polymer ?
#
loop_
_entity_poly.entity_id
_entity_poly.type
_entity_poly.pdbx_seq_one_letter_code
_entity_poly.pdbx_strand_id
1 'polypeptide(L)'
;MAQSELSRLIPANAPVIAGMRRVSQEQAKEVLWLATKFNEDDLNQLIAATDADSDRHLEEVIVADWASDSDALGSHLLVAKGQFNLMRVSGAALHSGATGLSYNGVPVLALKSTNAAMPGNRWLAIPRADLALFGTPSAVQYAIDHYRSRAPVDPALAERLKNAFSQDAAWSSVRLHPGVKESRVNLRTDGELALSCVAGIHQLDLGIQLGKKVKIDLNVGSGAFDVVPVKCLSGAFFSDGRAKMHVTVYGDDTSHLRVSLSHGEYDRWLDTFRRSRVNQMLEAMISEPPDGERARPNTN
;
A
#
# COMPACT_ATOMS: atom_id res chain seq x y z
N MET A 1 3.07 9.34 -19.91
CA MET A 1 3.58 9.04 -18.55
C MET A 1 3.52 7.54 -18.37
N ALA A 2 4.60 6.89 -17.95
CA ALA A 2 4.63 5.43 -17.83
C ALA A 2 4.05 5.03 -16.48
N GLN A 3 2.72 4.84 -16.42
CA GLN A 3 2.14 4.03 -15.35
C GLN A 3 2.79 2.65 -15.43
N SER A 4 3.21 2.11 -14.28
CA SER A 4 3.83 0.80 -14.24
C SER A 4 2.92 -0.24 -14.88
N GLU A 5 3.47 -1.14 -15.70
CA GLU A 5 2.70 -2.26 -16.27
C GLU A 5 2.06 -3.14 -15.18
N LEU A 6 2.54 -3.04 -13.94
CA LEU A 6 1.96 -3.71 -12.79
C LEU A 6 0.57 -3.17 -12.41
N SER A 7 0.30 -1.88 -12.66
CA SER A 7 -0.95 -1.23 -12.26
C SER A 7 -2.20 -1.87 -12.88
N ARG A 8 -2.10 -2.48 -14.08
CA ARG A 8 -3.22 -3.20 -14.72
C ARG A 8 -3.64 -4.47 -13.97
N LEU A 9 -2.80 -4.95 -13.06
CA LEU A 9 -3.06 -6.14 -12.25
C LEU A 9 -3.75 -5.80 -10.92
N ILE A 10 -3.91 -4.51 -10.65
CA ILE A 10 -4.52 -3.98 -9.42
C ILE A 10 -5.99 -3.64 -9.70
N PRO A 11 -6.93 -4.00 -8.80
CA PRO A 11 -8.32 -3.58 -8.94
C PRO A 11 -8.51 -2.09 -8.70
N ALA A 12 -9.31 -1.46 -9.56
CA ALA A 12 -9.50 0.00 -9.54
C ALA A 12 -10.20 0.54 -8.29
N ASN A 13 -11.01 -0.32 -7.65
CA ASN A 13 -11.73 0.00 -6.43
C ASN A 13 -10.92 -0.26 -5.14
N ALA A 14 -9.65 -0.71 -5.23
CA ALA A 14 -8.86 -0.97 -4.04
C ALA A 14 -8.70 0.29 -3.17
N PRO A 15 -9.23 0.36 -1.94
CA PRO A 15 -9.09 1.52 -1.08
C PRO A 15 -7.63 1.87 -0.80
N VAL A 16 -6.75 0.88 -0.68
CA VAL A 16 -5.32 1.08 -0.40
C VAL A 16 -4.53 0.59 -1.59
N ILE A 17 -3.69 1.45 -2.15
CA ILE A 17 -2.74 1.08 -3.19
C ILE A 17 -1.43 1.77 -2.86
N ALA A 18 -0.34 1.03 -2.77
CA ALA A 18 0.94 1.62 -2.46
C ALA A 18 2.05 0.91 -3.22
N GLY A 19 3.08 1.66 -3.63
CA GLY A 19 4.17 1.14 -4.42
C GLY A 19 5.52 1.58 -3.92
N MET A 20 6.54 0.76 -4.16
CA MET A 20 7.95 1.04 -3.87
C MET A 20 8.83 0.59 -5.03
N ARG A 21 9.92 1.31 -5.26
CA ARG A 21 10.93 0.99 -6.28
C ARG A 21 12.25 0.63 -5.61
N ARG A 22 12.99 -0.29 -6.24
CA ARG A 22 14.30 -0.80 -5.79
C ARG A 22 14.22 -1.22 -4.33
N VAL A 23 13.47 -2.29 -4.09
CA VAL A 23 13.17 -2.73 -2.73
C VAL A 23 14.31 -3.61 -2.24
N SER A 24 15.29 -3.02 -1.55
CA SER A 24 16.04 -3.79 -0.55
C SER A 24 15.27 -3.81 0.77
N GLN A 25 15.49 -4.82 1.61
CA GLN A 25 14.84 -4.90 2.92
C GLN A 25 15.24 -3.72 3.84
N GLU A 26 16.43 -3.16 3.65
CA GLU A 26 16.89 -1.96 4.35
C GLU A 26 16.17 -0.72 3.80
N GLN A 27 16.08 -0.57 2.48
CA GLN A 27 15.44 0.56 1.83
C GLN A 27 13.94 0.64 2.13
N ALA A 28 13.25 -0.50 2.24
CA ALA A 28 11.84 -0.53 2.65
C ALA A 28 11.61 0.09 4.04
N LYS A 29 12.60 0.04 4.93
CA LYS A 29 12.52 0.66 6.27
C LYS A 29 12.84 2.15 6.25
N GLU A 30 13.53 2.63 5.21
CA GLU A 30 13.95 4.01 5.02
C GLU A 30 12.85 4.87 4.38
N VAL A 31 11.89 4.30 3.67
CA VAL A 31 10.82 5.06 3.02
C VAL A 31 9.51 4.99 3.79
N LEU A 32 8.77 6.11 3.83
CA LEU A 32 7.38 6.06 4.28
C LEU A 32 6.54 5.41 3.17
N TRP A 33 5.85 4.34 3.54
CA TRP A 33 4.97 3.57 2.67
C TRP A 33 3.67 3.32 3.44
N LEU A 34 2.59 3.99 3.03
CA LEU A 34 1.28 3.84 3.68
C LEU A 34 0.58 2.62 3.07
N ALA A 35 0.86 1.45 3.64
CA ALA A 35 0.23 0.18 3.31
C ALA A 35 -0.48 -0.38 4.56
N THR A 36 -1.27 -1.43 4.39
CA THR A 36 -1.87 -2.12 5.54
C THR A 36 -0.81 -3.02 6.19
N LYS A 37 -0.93 -3.30 7.49
CA LYS A 37 -0.05 -4.27 8.17
C LYS A 37 0.00 -5.61 7.44
N PHE A 38 -1.13 -6.00 6.87
CA PHE A 38 -1.28 -7.23 6.10
C PHE A 38 -0.47 -7.20 4.81
N ASN A 39 -0.39 -6.06 4.13
CA ASN A 39 0.48 -5.90 2.97
C ASN A 39 1.97 -5.98 3.35
N GLU A 40 2.38 -5.44 4.50
CA GLU A 40 3.76 -5.56 4.99
C GLU A 40 4.12 -7.01 5.32
N ASP A 41 3.21 -7.74 5.97
CA ASP A 41 3.38 -9.16 6.29
C ASP A 41 3.46 -10.00 5.01
N ASP A 42 2.60 -9.72 4.02
CA ASP A 42 2.64 -10.38 2.71
C ASP A 42 3.95 -10.10 1.96
N LEU A 43 4.50 -8.87 2.04
CA LEU A 43 5.82 -8.56 1.49
C LEU A 43 6.94 -9.36 2.17
N ASN A 44 6.94 -9.42 3.50
CA ASN A 44 7.90 -10.22 4.25
C ASN A 44 7.78 -11.71 3.90
N GLN A 45 6.56 -12.21 3.76
CA GLN A 45 6.31 -13.59 3.39
C GLN A 45 6.74 -13.90 1.94
N LEU A 46 6.53 -12.98 0.99
CA LEU A 46 7.06 -13.12 -0.37
C LEU A 46 8.59 -13.18 -0.36
N ILE A 47 9.25 -12.27 0.37
CA ILE A 47 10.72 -12.24 0.47
C ILE A 47 11.22 -13.59 1.02
N ALA A 48 10.60 -14.11 2.08
CA ALA A 48 10.95 -15.41 2.65
C ALA A 48 10.67 -16.57 1.68
N ALA A 49 9.52 -16.57 1.00
CA ALA A 49 9.13 -17.62 0.06
C ALA A 49 10.05 -17.69 -1.17
N THR A 50 10.71 -16.59 -1.49
CA THR A 50 11.61 -16.47 -2.64
C THR A 50 13.09 -16.51 -2.25
N ASP A 51 13.41 -16.72 -0.96
CA ASP A 51 14.77 -16.59 -0.44
C ASP A 51 15.76 -17.63 -1.01
N ALA A 52 15.27 -18.80 -1.39
CA ALA A 52 16.06 -19.85 -2.04
C ALA A 52 16.57 -19.47 -3.44
N ASP A 53 16.06 -18.38 -4.02
CA ASP A 53 16.57 -17.81 -5.25
C ASP A 53 17.62 -16.73 -4.97
N SER A 54 18.90 -17.12 -5.03
CA SER A 54 20.06 -16.22 -4.83
C SER A 54 20.14 -15.08 -5.85
N ASP A 55 19.53 -15.27 -7.03
CA ASP A 55 19.59 -14.32 -8.13
C ASP A 55 18.37 -13.39 -8.13
N ARG A 56 17.52 -13.52 -7.11
CA ARG A 56 16.32 -12.70 -6.94
C ARG A 56 16.69 -11.23 -6.75
N HIS A 57 15.99 -10.36 -7.46
CA HIS A 57 15.96 -8.94 -7.16
C HIS A 57 14.56 -8.38 -7.33
N LEU A 58 14.18 -7.43 -6.46
CA LEU A 58 12.89 -6.74 -6.54
C LEU A 58 13.12 -5.31 -7.07
N GLU A 59 12.63 -5.05 -8.28
CA GLU A 59 12.73 -3.73 -8.92
C GLU A 59 11.58 -2.81 -8.51
N GLU A 60 10.39 -3.37 -8.37
CA GLU A 60 9.17 -2.64 -8.02
C GLU A 60 8.21 -3.58 -7.31
N VAL A 61 7.53 -3.07 -6.29
CA VAL A 61 6.45 -3.77 -5.60
C VAL A 61 5.26 -2.83 -5.55
N ILE A 62 4.08 -3.32 -5.90
CA ILE A 62 2.80 -2.65 -5.64
C ILE A 62 1.97 -3.57 -4.76
N VAL A 63 1.44 -3.03 -3.68
CA VAL A 63 0.44 -3.69 -2.84
C VAL A 63 -0.92 -3.05 -3.01
N ALA A 64 -1.95 -3.85 -2.88
CA ALA A 64 -3.33 -3.42 -2.87
C ALA A 64 -4.14 -4.24 -1.86
N ASP A 65 -5.08 -3.56 -1.21
CA ASP A 65 -6.00 -4.13 -0.23
C ASP A 65 -7.41 -3.67 -0.59
N TRP A 66 -8.37 -4.59 -0.58
CA TRP A 66 -9.78 -4.30 -0.82
C TRP A 66 -10.74 -5.28 -0.15
N ALA A 67 -11.96 -4.83 0.10
CA ALA A 67 -13.02 -5.69 0.61
C ALA A 67 -13.33 -6.80 -0.41
N SER A 68 -13.53 -8.02 0.09
CA SER A 68 -13.83 -9.19 -0.73
C SER A 68 -15.00 -9.93 -0.13
N ASP A 69 -16.01 -10.21 -0.95
CA ASP A 69 -17.17 -11.02 -0.53
C ASP A 69 -16.79 -12.44 -0.12
N SER A 70 -15.61 -12.90 -0.55
CA SER A 70 -15.13 -14.27 -0.44
C SER A 70 -14.15 -14.54 0.70
N ASP A 71 -13.54 -13.50 1.29
CA ASP A 71 -12.51 -13.64 2.32
C ASP A 71 -12.83 -12.76 3.53
N ALA A 72 -12.94 -13.38 4.70
CA ALA A 72 -13.23 -12.69 5.97
C ALA A 72 -12.16 -11.63 6.33
N LEU A 73 -10.97 -11.72 5.72
CA LEU A 73 -9.86 -10.80 5.92
C LEU A 73 -9.75 -9.74 4.82
N GLY A 74 -10.65 -9.73 3.83
CA GLY A 74 -10.50 -8.95 2.61
C GLY A 74 -9.49 -9.56 1.63
N SER A 75 -9.40 -8.99 0.45
CA SER A 75 -8.45 -9.40 -0.59
C SER A 75 -7.19 -8.55 -0.51
N HIS A 76 -6.05 -9.25 -0.39
CA HIS A 76 -4.71 -8.67 -0.37
C HIS A 76 -3.95 -9.13 -1.60
N LEU A 77 -3.34 -8.20 -2.30
CA LEU A 77 -2.50 -8.47 -3.47
C LEU A 77 -1.18 -7.72 -3.33
N LEU A 78 -0.11 -8.43 -3.63
CA LEU A 78 1.21 -7.90 -3.87
C LEU A 78 1.65 -8.32 -5.26
N VAL A 79 2.01 -7.34 -6.07
CA VAL A 79 2.53 -7.51 -7.42
C VAL A 79 3.98 -7.03 -7.42
N ALA A 80 4.92 -7.91 -7.72
CA ALA A 80 6.33 -7.59 -7.72
C ALA A 80 6.94 -7.77 -9.12
N LYS A 81 7.62 -6.72 -9.61
CA LYS A 81 8.50 -6.80 -10.77
C LYS A 81 9.93 -7.02 -10.30
N GLY A 82 10.66 -7.90 -10.99
CA GLY A 82 11.99 -8.28 -10.55
C GLY A 82 12.66 -9.31 -11.44
N GLN A 83 13.45 -10.17 -10.83
CA GLN A 83 13.92 -11.43 -11.40
C GLN A 83 13.63 -12.53 -10.41
N PHE A 84 13.09 -13.63 -10.92
CA PHE A 84 12.67 -14.79 -10.16
C PHE A 84 12.97 -16.06 -10.93
N ASN A 85 13.58 -17.02 -10.25
CA ASN A 85 13.78 -18.38 -10.74
C ASN A 85 12.67 -19.29 -10.20
N LEU A 86 11.61 -19.46 -10.99
CA LEU A 86 10.46 -20.27 -10.62
C LEU A 86 10.85 -21.70 -10.18
N MET A 87 11.84 -22.33 -10.82
CA MET A 87 12.26 -23.69 -10.47
C MET A 87 12.87 -23.75 -9.06
N ARG A 88 13.72 -22.77 -8.70
CA ARG A 88 14.30 -22.68 -7.35
C ARG A 88 13.24 -22.35 -6.31
N VAL A 89 12.41 -21.35 -6.59
CA VAL A 89 11.34 -20.91 -5.68
C VAL A 89 10.34 -22.05 -5.43
N SER A 90 9.84 -22.69 -6.49
CA SER A 90 8.88 -23.79 -6.35
C SER A 90 9.48 -25.02 -5.67
N GLY A 91 10.71 -25.42 -6.01
CA GLY A 91 11.40 -26.53 -5.36
C GLY A 91 11.54 -26.32 -3.85
N ALA A 92 11.99 -25.14 -3.43
CA ALA A 92 12.13 -24.80 -2.02
C ALA A 92 10.78 -24.72 -1.29
N ALA A 93 9.79 -24.03 -1.88
CA ALA A 93 8.47 -23.86 -1.28
C ALA A 93 7.77 -25.22 -1.06
N LEU A 94 7.82 -26.12 -2.05
CA LEU A 94 7.27 -27.48 -1.93
C LEU A 94 7.98 -28.28 -0.84
N HIS A 95 9.31 -28.15 -0.73
CA HIS A 95 10.08 -28.78 0.33
C HIS A 95 9.71 -28.24 1.73
N SER A 96 9.33 -26.97 1.81
CA SER A 96 8.83 -26.32 3.04
C SER A 96 7.32 -26.55 3.29
N GLY A 97 6.68 -27.43 2.54
CA GLY A 97 5.27 -27.83 2.76
C GLY A 97 4.23 -26.97 2.07
N ALA A 98 4.62 -26.14 1.09
CA ALA A 98 3.65 -25.53 0.18
C ALA A 98 2.97 -26.60 -0.68
N THR A 99 1.76 -26.31 -1.15
CA THR A 99 1.03 -27.17 -2.10
C THR A 99 1.11 -26.57 -3.49
N GLY A 100 1.59 -27.34 -4.46
CA GLY A 100 1.56 -26.96 -5.87
C GLY A 100 0.17 -27.16 -6.46
N LEU A 101 -0.36 -26.14 -7.14
CA LEU A 101 -1.60 -26.17 -7.90
C LEU A 101 -1.46 -25.37 -9.19
N SER A 102 -2.53 -25.29 -9.99
CA SER A 102 -2.58 -24.43 -11.16
C SER A 102 -3.91 -23.68 -11.21
N TYR A 103 -3.86 -22.43 -11.66
CA TYR A 103 -5.02 -21.62 -11.96
C TYR A 103 -4.91 -21.05 -13.37
N ASN A 104 -5.89 -21.33 -14.23
CA ASN A 104 -5.89 -20.90 -15.64
C ASN A 104 -4.57 -21.18 -16.38
N GLY A 105 -3.95 -22.32 -16.09
CA GLY A 105 -2.69 -22.76 -16.69
C GLY A 105 -1.43 -22.09 -16.12
N VAL A 106 -1.57 -21.21 -15.13
CA VAL A 106 -0.43 -20.62 -14.39
C VAL A 106 -0.14 -21.50 -13.17
N PRO A 107 1.12 -21.93 -12.95
CA PRO A 107 1.50 -22.60 -11.72
C PRO A 107 1.36 -21.68 -10.50
N VAL A 108 0.79 -22.21 -9.43
CA VAL A 108 0.57 -21.50 -8.17
C VAL A 108 1.07 -22.36 -7.02
N LEU A 109 1.70 -21.72 -6.03
CA LEU A 109 2.09 -22.33 -4.77
C LEU A 109 1.14 -21.80 -3.69
N ALA A 110 0.42 -22.70 -3.02
CA ALA A 110 -0.35 -22.37 -1.83
C ALA A 110 0.55 -22.53 -0.59
N LEU A 111 0.86 -21.42 0.06
CA LEU A 111 1.62 -21.34 1.30
C LEU A 111 0.67 -21.13 2.47
N LYS A 112 0.98 -21.70 3.64
CA LYS A 112 0.28 -21.32 4.86
C LYS A 112 0.71 -19.90 5.24
N SER A 113 -0.24 -19.05 5.61
CA SER A 113 0.08 -17.75 6.21
C SER A 113 0.97 -17.94 7.45
N THR A 114 2.02 -17.14 7.56
CA THR A 114 2.87 -17.10 8.76
C THR A 114 2.29 -16.18 9.83
N ASN A 115 1.28 -15.37 9.50
CA ASN A 115 0.62 -14.46 10.41
C ASN A 115 -0.65 -15.10 11.01
N ALA A 116 -0.63 -15.36 12.32
CA ALA A 116 -1.77 -15.91 13.04
C ALA A 116 -3.00 -14.98 13.06
N ALA A 117 -2.82 -13.67 12.91
CA ALA A 117 -3.92 -12.71 12.78
C ALA A 117 -4.61 -12.76 11.42
N MET A 118 -3.99 -13.44 10.43
CA MET A 118 -4.55 -13.67 9.10
C MET A 118 -4.51 -15.16 8.75
N PRO A 119 -5.35 -15.98 9.39
CA PRO A 119 -5.42 -17.40 9.06
C PRO A 119 -5.88 -17.57 7.61
N GLY A 120 -5.18 -18.42 6.86
CA GLY A 120 -5.53 -18.70 5.46
C GLY A 120 -4.31 -19.08 4.65
N ASN A 121 -4.56 -19.61 3.44
CA ASN A 121 -3.49 -19.82 2.48
C ASN A 121 -3.18 -18.51 1.77
N ARG A 122 -1.90 -18.31 1.46
CA ARG A 122 -1.42 -17.32 0.51
C ARG A 122 -1.05 -18.02 -0.78
N TRP A 123 -1.38 -17.41 -1.90
CA TRP A 123 -1.00 -17.90 -3.22
C TRP A 123 0.20 -17.11 -3.71
N LEU A 124 1.24 -17.83 -4.15
CA LEU A 124 2.36 -17.29 -4.89
C LEU A 124 2.30 -17.81 -6.33
N ALA A 125 2.29 -16.91 -7.30
CA ALA A 125 2.40 -17.24 -8.72
C ALA A 125 3.55 -16.46 -9.35
N ILE A 126 4.36 -17.12 -10.16
CA ILE A 126 5.41 -16.47 -10.97
C ILE A 126 5.07 -16.73 -12.44
N PRO A 127 4.11 -15.98 -13.02
CA PRO A 127 3.64 -16.21 -14.39
C PRO A 127 4.71 -15.97 -15.47
N ARG A 128 5.80 -15.28 -15.11
CA ARG A 128 6.98 -14.99 -15.95
C ARG A 128 8.17 -14.69 -15.05
N ALA A 129 9.38 -14.84 -15.56
CA ALA A 129 10.61 -14.71 -14.77
C ALA A 129 10.81 -13.32 -14.13
N ASP A 130 10.08 -12.30 -14.58
CA ASP A 130 10.17 -10.92 -14.11
C ASP A 130 8.93 -10.44 -13.32
N LEU A 131 7.99 -11.32 -13.01
CA LEU A 131 6.74 -10.97 -12.31
C LEU A 131 6.38 -12.03 -11.28
N ALA A 132 6.19 -11.61 -10.04
CA ALA A 132 5.59 -12.41 -8.99
C ALA A 132 4.28 -11.79 -8.52
N LEU A 133 3.30 -12.63 -8.23
CA LEU A 133 2.01 -12.30 -7.66
C LEU A 133 1.89 -13.03 -6.33
N PHE A 134 1.58 -12.33 -5.26
CA PHE A 134 1.46 -12.89 -3.92
C PHE A 134 0.23 -12.31 -3.22
N GLY A 135 -0.47 -13.11 -2.42
CA GLY A 135 -1.57 -12.61 -1.60
C GLY A 135 -2.66 -13.64 -1.37
N THR A 136 -3.88 -13.16 -1.14
CA THR A 136 -5.06 -14.04 -1.00
C THR A 136 -5.38 -14.77 -2.32
N PRO A 137 -6.00 -15.97 -2.26
CA PRO A 137 -6.32 -16.73 -3.47
C PRO A 137 -7.14 -15.93 -4.49
N SER A 138 -8.22 -15.27 -4.07
CA SER A 138 -9.09 -14.47 -4.95
C SER A 138 -8.36 -13.29 -5.60
N ALA A 139 -7.48 -12.62 -4.85
CA ALA A 139 -6.66 -11.54 -5.37
C ALA A 139 -5.65 -12.00 -6.43
N VAL A 140 -4.98 -13.13 -6.19
CA VAL A 140 -4.01 -13.69 -7.14
C VAL A 140 -4.73 -14.20 -8.39
N GLN A 141 -5.92 -14.78 -8.26
CA GLN A 141 -6.77 -15.16 -9.40
C GLN A 141 -7.12 -13.94 -10.26
N TYR A 142 -7.61 -12.87 -9.65
CA TYR A 142 -7.90 -11.60 -10.34
C TYR A 142 -6.70 -11.10 -11.15
N ALA A 143 -5.52 -11.08 -10.53
CA ALA A 143 -4.29 -10.63 -11.18
C ALA A 143 -3.85 -11.57 -12.33
N ILE A 144 -4.00 -12.90 -12.17
CA ILE A 144 -3.72 -13.86 -13.24
C ILE A 144 -4.65 -13.64 -14.43
N ASP A 145 -5.95 -13.41 -14.19
CA ASP A 145 -6.92 -13.19 -15.26
C ASP A 145 -6.63 -11.90 -16.05
N HIS A 146 -6.25 -10.83 -15.36
CA HIS A 146 -5.82 -9.57 -15.99
C HIS A 146 -4.52 -9.74 -16.77
N TYR A 147 -3.56 -10.49 -16.23
CA TYR A 147 -2.32 -10.83 -16.91
C TYR A 147 -2.58 -11.61 -18.21
N ARG A 148 -3.42 -12.64 -18.15
CA ARG A 148 -3.74 -13.54 -19.27
C ARG A 148 -4.53 -12.85 -20.38
N SER A 149 -5.50 -12.04 -20.01
CA SER A 149 -6.31 -11.25 -20.95
C SER A 149 -5.57 -10.05 -21.52
N ARG A 150 -4.41 -9.68 -20.94
CA ARG A 150 -3.69 -8.43 -21.24
C ARG A 150 -4.60 -7.21 -21.08
N ALA A 151 -5.48 -7.24 -20.09
CA ALA A 151 -6.39 -6.15 -19.80
C ALA A 151 -5.60 -4.82 -19.67
N PRO A 152 -6.13 -3.70 -20.22
CA PRO A 152 -5.54 -2.39 -19.99
C PRO A 152 -5.71 -1.98 -18.51
N VAL A 153 -4.95 -0.98 -18.08
CA VAL A 153 -5.17 -0.34 -16.78
C VAL A 153 -6.57 0.29 -16.80
N ASP A 154 -7.33 0.09 -15.73
CA ASP A 154 -8.63 0.74 -15.58
C ASP A 154 -8.47 2.27 -15.61
N PRO A 155 -9.27 3.03 -16.39
CA PRO A 155 -9.13 4.48 -16.49
C PRO A 155 -9.27 5.24 -15.16
N ALA A 156 -10.14 4.79 -14.25
CA ALA A 156 -10.30 5.42 -12.95
C ALA A 156 -9.10 5.15 -12.04
N LEU A 157 -8.50 3.96 -12.14
CA LEU A 157 -7.23 3.67 -11.48
C LEU A 157 -6.09 4.51 -12.07
N ALA A 158 -6.02 4.61 -13.39
CA ALA A 158 -5.03 5.41 -14.08
C ALA A 158 -5.12 6.89 -13.66
N GLU A 159 -6.33 7.44 -13.59
CA GLU A 159 -6.55 8.81 -13.14
C GLU A 159 -6.16 9.00 -11.68
N ARG A 160 -6.50 8.05 -10.80
CA ARG A 160 -6.11 8.08 -9.39
C ARG A 160 -4.59 8.06 -9.22
N LEU A 161 -3.90 7.21 -9.98
CA LEU A 161 -2.44 7.07 -9.93
C LEU A 161 -1.69 8.11 -10.77
N LYS A 162 -2.36 9.10 -11.36
CA LYS A 162 -1.70 10.15 -12.17
C LYS A 162 -0.65 10.94 -11.39
N ASN A 163 -0.84 11.04 -10.06
CA ASN A 163 0.03 11.75 -9.14
C ASN A 163 1.12 10.85 -8.52
N ALA A 164 1.03 9.52 -8.70
CA ALA A 164 2.11 8.63 -8.30
C ALA A 164 3.23 8.78 -9.34
N PHE A 165 4.26 9.55 -9.00
CA PHE A 165 5.29 9.88 -9.97
C PHE A 165 6.19 8.68 -10.18
N SER A 166 6.55 8.42 -11.44
CA SER A 166 7.53 7.38 -11.77
C SER A 166 8.90 7.62 -11.12
N GLN A 167 9.16 8.80 -10.55
CA GLN A 167 10.41 9.12 -9.87
C GLN A 167 10.36 8.87 -8.35
N ASP A 168 9.19 8.55 -7.81
CA ASP A 168 9.03 8.30 -6.39
C ASP A 168 9.68 6.96 -6.02
N ALA A 169 10.48 6.98 -4.96
CA ALA A 169 11.04 5.77 -4.34
C ALA A 169 9.95 4.96 -3.65
N ALA A 170 8.97 5.65 -3.06
CA ALA A 170 7.74 5.08 -2.53
C ALA A 170 6.57 6.02 -2.78
N TRP A 171 5.40 5.44 -3.01
CA TRP A 171 4.16 6.18 -3.15
C TRP A 171 2.99 5.41 -2.53
N SER A 172 1.93 6.11 -2.18
CA SER A 172 0.71 5.54 -1.65
C SER A 172 -0.48 6.36 -2.11
N SER A 173 -1.59 5.71 -2.39
CA SER A 173 -2.88 6.33 -2.66
C SER A 173 -3.91 5.59 -1.83
N VAL A 174 -4.49 6.29 -0.87
CA VAL A 174 -5.39 5.72 0.13
C VAL A 174 -6.73 6.43 0.04
N ARG A 175 -7.81 5.68 -0.09
CA ARG A 175 -9.17 6.18 0.12
C ARG A 175 -9.57 5.93 1.55
N LEU A 176 -9.92 6.99 2.25
CA LEU A 176 -10.32 6.96 3.64
C LEU A 176 -11.85 6.99 3.72
N HIS A 177 -12.42 6.14 4.57
CA HIS A 177 -13.86 6.10 4.77
C HIS A 177 -14.27 7.16 5.82
N PRO A 178 -15.19 8.09 5.48
CA PRO A 178 -15.73 9.05 6.43
C PRO A 178 -16.68 8.30 7.38
N GLY A 179 -16.14 7.76 8.48
CA GLY A 179 -16.94 6.93 9.36
C GLY A 179 -16.18 6.23 10.47
N VAL A 180 -14.85 6.22 10.44
CA VAL A 180 -14.01 5.69 11.52
C VAL A 180 -14.30 6.50 12.79
N LYS A 181 -15.11 5.93 13.68
CA LYS A 181 -15.57 6.61 14.88
C LYS A 181 -14.40 6.80 15.84
N GLU A 182 -14.18 8.05 16.25
CA GLU A 182 -13.18 8.48 17.25
C GLU A 182 -13.11 7.57 18.50
N SER A 183 -14.20 6.91 18.84
CA SER A 183 -14.36 5.95 19.95
C SER A 183 -13.30 4.84 20.08
N ARG A 184 -12.55 4.49 19.02
CA ARG A 184 -11.52 3.43 19.07
C ARG A 184 -10.11 3.94 19.30
N VAL A 185 -9.85 5.21 19.00
CA VAL A 185 -8.58 5.83 19.33
C VAL A 185 -8.78 6.42 20.73
N ASN A 186 -7.98 6.01 21.72
CA ASN A 186 -8.04 6.58 23.07
C ASN A 186 -7.54 8.04 23.04
N LEU A 187 -8.41 8.95 22.62
CA LEU A 187 -8.08 10.34 22.33
C LEU A 187 -8.22 11.19 23.60
N ARG A 188 -7.12 11.32 24.35
CA ARG A 188 -7.01 12.36 25.38
C ARG A 188 -6.53 13.68 24.76
N THR A 189 -7.42 14.68 24.80
CA THR A 189 -7.35 16.16 24.69
C THR A 189 -6.29 16.88 23.83
N ASP A 190 -5.05 16.42 23.70
CA ASP A 190 -4.00 17.19 22.97
C ASP A 190 -3.93 16.85 21.46
N GLY A 191 -4.82 15.98 20.96
CA GLY A 191 -4.85 15.50 19.58
C GLY A 191 -5.95 16.07 18.68
N GLU A 192 -6.90 16.84 19.23
CA GLU A 192 -8.14 17.27 18.54
C GLU A 192 -7.89 18.03 17.22
N LEU A 193 -6.86 18.87 17.18
CA LEU A 193 -6.55 19.65 15.98
C LEU A 193 -6.06 18.76 14.83
N ALA A 194 -5.11 17.85 15.07
CA ALA A 194 -4.60 16.96 14.03
C ALA A 194 -5.70 15.99 13.54
N LEU A 195 -6.62 15.60 14.42
CA LEU A 195 -7.77 14.76 14.10
C LEU A 195 -8.75 15.47 13.17
N SER A 196 -9.12 16.70 13.50
CA SER A 196 -10.01 17.51 12.66
C SER A 196 -9.43 17.72 11.24
N CYS A 197 -8.10 17.79 11.11
CA CYS A 197 -7.45 17.91 9.79
C CYS A 197 -7.59 16.67 8.93
N VAL A 198 -7.56 15.47 9.53
CA VAL A 198 -7.55 14.21 8.78
C VAL A 198 -8.97 13.66 8.59
N ALA A 199 -9.91 13.99 9.47
CA ALA A 199 -11.30 13.53 9.42
C ALA A 199 -12.03 13.93 8.12
N GLY A 200 -11.67 15.07 7.51
CA GLY A 200 -12.24 15.54 6.24
C GLY A 200 -11.55 14.98 4.98
N ILE A 201 -10.52 14.14 5.15
CA ILE A 201 -9.77 13.57 4.03
C ILE A 201 -10.49 12.32 3.53
N HIS A 202 -10.84 12.29 2.25
CA HIS A 202 -11.39 11.10 1.59
C HIS A 202 -10.36 10.39 0.72
N GLN A 203 -9.35 11.11 0.24
CA GLN A 203 -8.22 10.55 -0.47
C GLN A 203 -6.92 11.19 -0.02
N LEU A 204 -5.92 10.36 0.21
CA LEU A 204 -4.56 10.75 0.55
C LEU A 204 -3.61 10.11 -0.45
N ASP A 205 -2.94 10.92 -1.27
CA ASP A 205 -1.84 10.47 -2.09
C ASP A 205 -0.51 10.99 -1.52
N LEU A 206 0.43 10.09 -1.30
CA LEU A 206 1.76 10.36 -0.78
C LEU A 206 2.81 9.92 -1.82
N GLY A 207 3.81 10.75 -2.07
CA GLY A 207 4.98 10.42 -2.89
C GLY A 207 6.27 10.81 -2.17
N ILE A 208 7.27 9.93 -2.17
CA ILE A 208 8.58 10.13 -1.56
C ILE A 208 9.66 10.06 -2.63
N GLN A 209 10.41 11.13 -2.85
CA GLN A 209 11.54 11.18 -3.78
C GLN A 209 12.86 11.26 -3.01
N LEU A 210 13.71 10.26 -3.18
CA LEU A 210 15.05 10.25 -2.61
C LEU A 210 16.05 10.91 -3.59
N GLY A 211 16.85 11.85 -3.09
CA GLY A 211 17.85 12.56 -3.87
C GLY A 211 18.86 13.28 -2.98
N LYS A 212 19.41 14.42 -3.42
CA LYS A 212 20.25 15.28 -2.55
C LYS A 212 19.49 15.78 -1.32
N LYS A 213 18.18 15.96 -1.49
CA LYS A 213 17.18 16.18 -0.44
C LYS A 213 16.08 15.15 -0.66
N VAL A 214 15.43 14.73 0.43
CA VAL A 214 14.20 13.95 0.36
C VAL A 214 13.05 14.90 0.10
N LYS A 215 12.25 14.65 -0.93
CA LYS A 215 11.01 15.38 -1.17
C LYS A 215 9.82 14.52 -0.80
N ILE A 216 8.86 15.12 -0.13
CA ILE A 216 7.59 14.50 0.24
C ILE A 216 6.51 15.29 -0.46
N ASP A 217 5.74 14.62 -1.30
CA ASP A 217 4.56 15.15 -1.98
C ASP A 217 3.31 14.56 -1.34
N LEU A 218 2.40 15.42 -0.90
CA LEU A 218 1.14 15.04 -0.29
C LEU A 218 0.01 15.70 -1.09
N ASN A 219 -0.88 14.91 -1.67
CA ASN A 219 -2.13 15.37 -2.26
C ASN A 219 -3.28 14.88 -1.40
N VAL A 220 -4.19 15.79 -1.08
CA VAL A 220 -5.35 15.49 -0.27
C VAL A 220 -6.59 15.86 -1.07
N GLY A 221 -7.42 14.85 -1.33
CA GLY A 221 -8.77 15.01 -1.85
C GLY A 221 -9.75 15.14 -0.70
N SER A 222 -10.47 16.25 -0.68
CA SER A 222 -11.60 16.49 0.22
C SER A 222 -12.94 16.28 -0.48
N GLY A 223 -14.00 16.09 0.29
CA GLY A 223 -15.36 16.06 -0.22
C GLY A 223 -15.77 17.44 -0.75
N ALA A 224 -16.90 17.51 -1.45
CA ALA A 224 -17.39 18.68 -2.20
C ALA A 224 -17.59 19.98 -1.38
N PHE A 225 -17.37 19.97 -0.07
CA PHE A 225 -17.68 21.09 0.81
C PHE A 225 -16.58 21.48 1.81
N ASP A 226 -15.47 20.74 1.94
CA ASP A 226 -14.47 20.99 2.99
C ASP A 226 -13.02 20.85 2.48
N VAL A 227 -12.51 21.86 1.78
CA VAL A 227 -11.07 21.91 1.44
C VAL A 227 -10.26 21.94 2.74
N VAL A 228 -9.54 20.85 3.03
CA VAL A 228 -8.69 20.78 4.22
C VAL A 228 -7.59 21.83 4.09
N PRO A 229 -7.49 22.82 5.00
CA PRO A 229 -6.50 23.87 4.86
C PRO A 229 -5.10 23.29 4.91
N VAL A 230 -4.21 23.76 4.02
CA VAL A 230 -2.82 23.30 3.98
C VAL A 230 -2.09 23.54 5.30
N LYS A 231 -2.46 24.59 6.05
CA LYS A 231 -1.94 24.83 7.40
C LYS A 231 -2.33 23.72 8.37
N CYS A 232 -3.52 23.14 8.22
CA CYS A 232 -4.00 21.99 8.97
C CYS A 232 -3.12 20.76 8.65
N LEU A 233 -2.94 20.45 7.36
CA LEU A 233 -2.12 19.32 6.90
C LEU A 233 -0.66 19.46 7.33
N SER A 234 -0.08 20.65 7.14
CA SER A 234 1.29 20.92 7.56
C SER A 234 1.46 20.78 9.07
N GLY A 235 0.47 21.22 9.86
CA GLY A 235 0.47 21.04 11.31
C GLY A 235 0.34 19.57 11.71
N ALA A 236 -0.56 18.83 11.06
CA ALA A 236 -0.82 17.42 11.37
C ALA A 236 0.38 16.51 11.01
N PHE A 237 0.94 16.66 9.81
CA PHE A 237 2.00 15.78 9.31
C PHE A 237 3.40 16.24 9.69
N PHE A 238 3.59 17.52 10.04
CA PHE A 238 4.92 18.11 10.22
C PHE A 238 5.03 19.09 11.41
N SER A 239 4.27 18.89 12.50
CA SER A 239 4.24 19.78 13.68
C SER A 239 5.58 20.10 14.34
N ASP A 240 6.64 19.34 14.09
CA ASP A 240 7.91 19.38 14.83
C ASP A 240 8.78 20.64 14.62
N GLY A 241 8.29 21.65 13.88
CA GLY A 241 8.78 23.04 13.88
C GLY A 241 10.22 23.28 13.41
N ARG A 242 10.99 22.22 13.13
CA ARG A 242 12.44 22.30 12.86
C ARG A 242 12.82 22.12 11.39
N ALA A 243 11.94 21.54 10.58
CA ALA A 243 12.17 21.42 9.15
C ALA A 243 11.83 22.74 8.44
N LYS A 244 12.75 23.26 7.62
CA LYS A 244 12.45 24.35 6.69
C LYS A 244 11.51 23.82 5.60
N MET A 245 10.21 23.90 5.85
CA MET A 245 9.18 23.48 4.90
C MET A 245 8.96 24.54 3.84
N HIS A 246 9.13 24.16 2.58
CA HIS A 246 8.68 24.95 1.44
C HIS A 246 7.32 24.47 0.98
N VAL A 247 6.27 24.89 1.68
CA VAL A 247 4.90 24.56 1.33
C VAL A 247 4.51 25.29 0.06
N THR A 248 4.14 24.55 -0.99
CA THR A 248 3.60 25.12 -2.22
C THR A 248 2.23 24.53 -2.50
N VAL A 249 1.22 25.40 -2.61
CA VAL A 249 -0.20 25.06 -2.76
C VAL A 249 -0.65 25.32 -4.20
N TYR A 250 -1.35 24.36 -4.79
CA TYR A 250 -1.91 24.46 -6.15
C TYR A 250 -3.32 23.84 -6.19
N GLY A 251 -4.29 24.53 -6.81
CA GLY A 251 -5.60 23.96 -7.19
C GLY A 251 -6.80 24.40 -6.35
N ASP A 252 -8.00 24.30 -6.94
CA ASP A 252 -9.27 24.76 -6.35
C ASP A 252 -9.97 23.68 -5.51
N ASP A 253 -9.74 22.38 -5.78
CA ASP A 253 -10.41 21.24 -5.10
C ASP A 253 -9.46 20.23 -4.42
N THR A 254 -8.14 20.41 -4.56
CA THR A 254 -7.14 19.50 -3.98
C THR A 254 -6.06 20.28 -3.25
N SER A 255 -5.80 19.90 -2.01
CA SER A 255 -4.67 20.45 -1.25
C SER A 255 -3.40 19.69 -1.60
N HIS A 256 -2.49 20.33 -2.33
CA HIS A 256 -1.14 19.82 -2.56
C HIS A 256 -0.13 20.46 -1.59
N LEU A 257 0.68 19.62 -0.94
CA LEU A 257 1.74 20.01 -0.03
C LEU A 257 3.02 19.29 -0.45
N ARG A 258 4.05 20.08 -0.83
CA ARG A 258 5.40 19.59 -1.06
C ARG A 258 6.31 20.00 0.10
N VAL A 259 7.12 19.08 0.60
CA VAL A 259 8.14 19.33 1.62
C VAL A 259 9.49 18.85 1.09
N SER A 260 10.58 19.52 1.48
CA SER A 260 11.95 19.15 1.09
C SER A 260 12.85 19.16 2.32
N LEU A 261 13.41 17.99 2.66
CA LEU A 261 14.19 17.73 3.86
C LEU A 261 15.61 17.28 3.47
N SER A 262 16.61 17.58 4.29
CA SER A 262 17.85 16.79 4.28
C SER A 262 17.56 15.36 4.76
N HIS A 263 18.43 14.40 4.44
CA HIS A 263 18.25 13.00 4.88
C HIS A 263 18.09 12.88 6.40
N GLY A 264 18.97 13.51 7.19
CA GLY A 264 18.85 13.47 8.65
C GLY A 264 17.62 14.19 9.21
N GLU A 265 17.05 15.18 8.51
CA GLU A 265 15.76 15.76 8.89
C GLU A 265 14.61 14.80 8.58
N TYR A 266 14.68 14.11 7.44
CA TYR A 266 13.70 13.12 7.03
C TYR A 266 13.68 11.91 7.97
N ASP A 267 14.84 11.36 8.37
CA ASP A 267 14.90 10.22 9.29
C ASP A 267 14.26 10.55 10.64
N ARG A 268 14.57 11.75 11.19
CA ARG A 268 13.95 12.24 12.44
C ARG A 268 12.45 12.44 12.30
N TRP A 269 12.01 13.00 11.16
CA TRP A 269 10.60 13.18 10.87
C TRP A 269 9.89 11.82 10.75
N LEU A 270 10.45 10.86 10.01
CA LEU A 270 9.87 9.54 9.78
C LEU A 270 9.71 8.78 11.10
N ASP A 271 10.74 8.81 11.94
CA ASP A 271 10.74 8.18 13.27
C ASP A 271 9.66 8.80 14.19
N THR A 272 9.51 10.13 14.14
CA THR A 272 8.47 10.86 14.89
C THR A 272 7.08 10.57 14.32
N PHE A 273 6.94 10.57 13.00
CA PHE A 273 5.68 10.33 12.29
C PHE A 273 5.15 8.92 12.58
N ARG A 274 6.00 7.89 12.51
CA ARG A 274 5.62 6.49 12.81
C ARG A 274 5.02 6.32 14.21
N ARG A 275 5.48 7.10 15.18
CA ARG A 275 4.94 7.11 16.56
C ARG A 275 3.79 8.11 16.78
N SER A 276 3.52 8.97 15.80
CA SER A 276 2.53 10.02 15.91
C SER A 276 1.11 9.44 15.96
N ARG A 277 0.20 10.19 16.58
CA ARG A 277 -1.23 9.87 16.57
C ARG A 277 -1.83 9.92 15.17
N VAL A 278 -1.28 10.75 14.28
CA VAL A 278 -1.71 10.84 12.87
C VAL A 278 -1.45 9.52 12.16
N ASN A 279 -0.26 8.93 12.32
CA ASN A 279 0.04 7.64 11.73
C ASN A 279 -0.86 6.52 12.29
N GLN A 280 -1.05 6.47 13.61
CA GLN A 280 -1.96 5.48 14.23
C GLN A 280 -3.40 5.59 13.71
N MET A 281 -3.88 6.81 13.48
CA MET A 281 -5.20 7.03 12.91
C MET A 281 -5.26 6.64 11.44
N LEU A 282 -4.24 6.98 10.64
CA LEU A 282 -4.14 6.53 9.25
C LEU A 282 -4.16 5.01 9.18
N GLU A 283 -3.35 4.33 9.99
CA GLU A 283 -3.35 2.88 10.12
C GLU A 283 -4.74 2.34 10.48
N ALA A 284 -5.45 2.97 11.42
CA ALA A 284 -6.81 2.56 11.80
C ALA A 284 -7.80 2.74 10.64
N MET A 285 -7.78 3.89 9.95
CA MET A 285 -8.67 4.17 8.82
C MET A 285 -8.39 3.30 7.60
N ILE A 286 -7.14 2.90 7.43
CA ILE A 286 -6.67 2.00 6.38
C ILE A 286 -7.04 0.54 6.68
N SER A 287 -7.04 0.15 7.95
CA SER A 287 -7.29 -1.23 8.39
C SER A 287 -8.77 -1.55 8.62
N GLU A 288 -9.67 -0.56 8.60
CA GLU A 288 -11.10 -0.81 8.81
C GLU A 288 -11.78 -1.28 7.52
N PRO A 289 -12.40 -2.48 7.51
CA PRO A 289 -13.35 -2.81 6.46
C PRO A 289 -14.56 -1.86 6.59
N PRO A 290 -15.14 -1.36 5.49
CA PRO A 290 -16.28 -0.46 5.54
C PRO A 290 -17.40 -1.09 6.39
N ASP A 291 -17.81 -0.38 7.45
CA ASP A 291 -18.89 -0.76 8.37
C ASP A 291 -20.22 -0.83 7.59
N GLY A 292 -20.44 -1.95 6.93
CA GLY A 292 -21.56 -2.20 6.02
C GLY A 292 -21.46 -3.54 5.30
N GLU A 293 -20.26 -4.10 5.21
CA GLU A 293 -19.98 -5.34 4.45
C GLU A 293 -19.46 -6.49 5.32
N ARG A 294 -19.69 -6.44 6.65
CA ARG A 294 -19.61 -7.67 7.44
C ARG A 294 -20.76 -8.56 6.99
N ALA A 295 -20.46 -9.50 6.11
CA ALA A 295 -21.35 -10.58 5.72
C ALA A 295 -22.05 -11.08 6.97
N ARG A 296 -23.38 -10.91 7.03
CA ARG A 296 -24.17 -11.56 8.07
C ARG A 296 -23.83 -13.04 7.95
N PRO A 297 -23.42 -13.71 9.04
CA PRO A 297 -23.16 -15.14 8.96
C PRO A 297 -24.43 -15.79 8.44
N ASN A 298 -24.32 -16.47 7.29
CA ASN A 298 -25.40 -17.31 6.78
C ASN A 298 -25.63 -18.41 7.82
N THR A 299 -26.63 -18.20 8.66
CA THR A 299 -27.18 -19.24 9.53
C THR A 299 -27.96 -20.20 8.64
N ASN A 300 -27.31 -21.28 8.21
CA ASN A 300 -27.99 -22.51 7.80
C ASN A 300 -28.28 -23.36 9.02
#